data_AF-A0A933R7U3-F1
#
_entry.id   AF-A0A933R7U3-F1
#
_cell.length_a   1.000
_cell.length_b   1.000
_cell.length_c   1.000
_cell.angle_alpha   90.00
_cell.angle_beta   90.00
_cell.angle_gamma   90.00
#
_symmetry.space_group_name_H-M   'P 1'
#
loop_
_entity.id
_entity.type
_entity.pdbx_description
1 polymer ?
#
loop_
_entity_poly.entity_id
_entity_poly.type
_entity_poly.pdbx_seq_one_letter_code
_entity_poly.pdbx_strand_id
1 'polypeptide(L)'
;MAEHDLVIRNGTVVDGTGSAPRPADVATQVAHAPLRTYVMGERGASLDEVPTATELAAMAAEVRAGIEAGALGFTTSRTYVHRTRDGAPLGTRTSSFDELAALAGAMGETGRGVIQLISDAYQSPDREYTAAEMQLMRALVETTGRPLSMTVQQPEPLPDRWREMAAWVDECVAAGLPMKTQVAARPIGILEGLTATVNPLVLCPSFQEVSRLPLPEL
;
A
#
# COMPACT_ATOMS: atom_id res chain seq x y z
N MET A 1 3.85 -1.95 29.64
CA MET A 1 3.26 -2.98 28.76
C MET A 1 2.01 -2.37 28.18
N ALA A 2 1.76 -2.49 26.88
CA ALA A 2 0.54 -1.97 26.28
C ALA A 2 -0.67 -2.65 26.93
N GLU A 3 -1.70 -1.88 27.26
CA GLU A 3 -2.94 -2.39 27.88
C GLU A 3 -3.75 -3.26 26.91
N HIS A 4 -3.45 -3.15 25.61
CA HIS A 4 -4.12 -3.87 24.53
C HIS A 4 -3.07 -4.53 23.62
N ASP A 5 -3.39 -5.72 23.14
CA ASP A 5 -2.63 -6.43 22.10
C ASP A 5 -3.41 -6.25 20.80
N LEU A 6 -2.88 -5.51 19.82
CA LEU A 6 -3.53 -5.29 18.51
C LEU A 6 -3.45 -6.51 17.58
N VAL A 7 -3.10 -7.67 18.14
CA VAL A 7 -3.17 -8.98 17.50
C VAL A 7 -4.31 -9.79 18.11
N ILE A 8 -5.35 -10.02 17.31
CA ILE A 8 -6.42 -10.96 17.65
C ILE A 8 -5.89 -12.37 17.40
N ARG A 9 -5.64 -13.12 18.46
CA ARG A 9 -5.10 -14.49 18.39
C ARG A 9 -6.21 -15.52 18.22
N ASN A 10 -5.93 -16.58 17.46
CA ASN A 10 -6.82 -17.73 17.29
C ASN A 10 -8.25 -17.34 16.83
N GLY A 11 -8.35 -16.29 16.02
CA GLY A 11 -9.62 -15.84 15.47
C GLY A 11 -10.16 -16.82 14.41
N THR A 12 -11.47 -16.80 14.18
CA THR A 12 -12.08 -17.45 13.02
C THR A 12 -12.28 -16.40 11.93
N VAL A 13 -11.53 -16.50 10.84
CA VAL A 13 -11.56 -15.54 9.73
C VAL A 13 -12.47 -16.06 8.63
N VAL A 14 -13.43 -15.22 8.25
CA VAL A 14 -14.31 -15.40 7.08
C VAL A 14 -13.83 -14.44 6.00
N ASP A 15 -13.42 -14.96 4.85
CA ASP A 15 -12.78 -14.17 3.78
C ASP A 15 -13.76 -13.59 2.75
N GLY A 16 -15.07 -13.80 2.95
CA GLY A 16 -16.13 -13.30 2.08
C GLY A 16 -16.24 -14.00 0.73
N THR A 17 -15.41 -15.02 0.45
CA THR A 17 -15.42 -15.76 -0.83
C THR A 17 -16.48 -16.87 -0.88
N GLY A 18 -17.15 -17.14 0.24
CA GLY A 18 -18.01 -18.31 0.42
C GLY A 18 -17.25 -19.59 0.82
N SER A 19 -15.92 -19.52 0.93
CA SER A 19 -15.10 -20.61 1.47
C SER A 19 -15.36 -20.83 2.97
N ALA A 20 -15.03 -22.03 3.45
CA ALA A 20 -15.10 -22.34 4.87
C ALA A 20 -14.22 -21.37 5.71
N PRO A 21 -14.70 -20.89 6.87
CA PRO A 21 -13.90 -20.07 7.77
C PRO A 21 -12.61 -20.79 8.20
N ARG A 22 -11.55 -20.03 8.48
CA ARG A 22 -10.25 -20.60 8.86
C ARG A 22 -9.75 -20.00 10.18
N PRO A 23 -9.08 -20.80 11.03
CA PRO A 23 -8.38 -20.25 12.18
C PRO A 23 -7.19 -19.41 11.71
N ALA A 24 -7.08 -18.18 12.20
CA ALA A 24 -5.94 -17.30 11.92
C ALA A 24 -5.77 -16.25 13.02
N ASP A 25 -4.53 -15.79 13.17
CA ASP A 25 -4.25 -14.56 13.90
C ASP A 25 -4.49 -13.36 12.97
N VAL A 26 -5.06 -12.28 13.50
CA VAL A 26 -5.30 -11.02 12.78
C VAL A 26 -4.50 -9.93 13.46
N ALA A 27 -3.72 -9.18 12.69
CA ALA A 27 -2.93 -8.09 13.19
C ALA A 27 -3.10 -6.85 12.31
N THR A 28 -2.88 -5.66 12.88
CA THR A 28 -3.10 -4.38 12.22
C THR A 28 -1.78 -3.67 11.91
N GLN A 29 -1.87 -2.66 11.04
CA GLN A 29 -0.78 -1.73 10.73
C GLN A 29 -1.29 -0.30 10.81
N VAL A 30 -0.40 0.64 11.08
CA VAL A 30 -0.70 2.07 10.94
C VAL A 30 -0.74 2.40 9.44
N ALA A 31 -1.92 2.74 8.94
CA ALA A 31 -2.12 3.00 7.52
C ALA A 31 -1.92 4.49 7.19
N HIS A 32 -1.06 4.77 6.22
CA HIS A 32 -0.66 6.12 5.85
C HIS A 32 -1.82 7.00 5.36
N ALA A 33 -2.63 6.50 4.42
CA ALA A 33 -3.73 7.28 3.83
C ALA A 33 -4.77 7.75 4.88
N PRO A 34 -5.32 6.89 5.76
CA PRO A 34 -6.23 7.34 6.80
C PRO A 34 -5.54 8.23 7.84
N LEU A 35 -4.24 8.03 8.11
CA LEU A 35 -3.47 8.92 8.99
C LEU A 35 -3.39 10.34 8.41
N ARG A 36 -3.15 10.49 7.10
CA ARG A 36 -3.20 11.80 6.43
C ARG A 36 -4.56 12.46 6.61
N THR A 37 -5.65 11.74 6.39
CA THR A 37 -7.00 12.32 6.58
C THR A 37 -7.32 12.63 8.04
N TYR A 38 -6.78 11.86 8.98
CA TYR A 38 -6.98 12.09 10.42
C TYR A 38 -6.33 13.41 10.87
N VAL A 39 -5.10 13.69 10.42
CA VAL A 39 -4.37 14.90 10.82
C VAL A 39 -4.69 16.10 9.95
N MET A 40 -4.77 15.93 8.63
CA MET A 40 -4.95 17.02 7.67
C MET A 40 -6.42 17.34 7.38
N GLY A 41 -7.37 16.51 7.84
CA GLY A 41 -8.77 16.55 7.43
C GLY A 41 -9.00 16.04 6.00
N GLU A 42 -10.13 16.40 5.39
CA GLU A 42 -10.55 15.90 4.06
C GLU A 42 -9.49 16.12 2.97
N ARG A 43 -8.75 17.25 3.04
CA ARG A 43 -7.69 17.55 2.06
C ARG A 43 -6.56 16.52 2.06
N GLY A 44 -6.35 15.79 3.17
CA GLY A 44 -5.35 14.72 3.25
C GLY A 44 -5.60 13.57 2.27
N ALA A 45 -6.82 13.46 1.72
CA ALA A 45 -7.15 12.49 0.68
C ALA A 45 -6.68 12.93 -0.73
N SER A 46 -6.37 14.22 -0.93
CA SER A 46 -6.02 14.79 -2.23
C SER A 46 -4.56 14.52 -2.63
N LEU A 47 -4.34 14.31 -3.93
CA LEU A 47 -3.02 14.13 -4.55
C LEU A 47 -2.17 15.41 -4.54
N ASP A 48 -2.83 16.57 -4.59
CA ASP A 48 -2.17 17.87 -4.75
C ASP A 48 -1.76 18.50 -3.41
N GLU A 49 -2.16 17.87 -2.31
CA GLU A 49 -1.93 18.38 -0.97
C GLU A 49 -0.63 17.81 -0.41
N VAL A 50 0.20 18.70 0.14
CA VAL A 50 1.44 18.34 0.83
C VAL A 50 1.24 18.60 2.33
N PRO A 51 1.55 17.66 3.23
CA PRO A 51 1.48 17.93 4.65
C PRO A 51 2.47 19.03 5.03
N THR A 52 2.04 19.97 5.86
CA THR A 52 2.92 20.98 6.44
C THR A 52 3.88 20.34 7.46
N ALA A 53 4.94 21.04 7.82
CA ALA A 53 5.87 20.58 8.85
C ALA A 53 5.16 20.28 10.19
N THR A 54 4.17 21.09 10.57
CA THR A 54 3.35 20.88 11.78
C THR A 54 2.51 19.61 11.68
N GLU A 55 1.97 19.31 10.51
CA GLU A 55 1.17 18.09 10.30
C GLU A 55 2.02 16.83 10.24
N LEU A 56 3.22 16.90 9.65
CA LEU A 56 4.19 15.81 9.76
C LEU A 56 4.58 15.55 11.22
N ALA A 57 4.83 16.62 11.98
CA ALA A 57 5.14 16.52 13.41
C ALA A 57 3.97 15.94 14.23
N ALA A 58 2.74 16.17 13.81
CA ALA A 58 1.55 15.58 14.42
C ALA A 58 1.38 14.09 14.02
N MET A 59 1.54 13.74 12.74
CA MET A 59 1.39 12.35 12.27
C MET A 59 2.46 11.41 12.83
N ALA A 60 3.70 11.87 13.02
CA ALA A 60 4.80 11.04 13.50
C ALA A 60 4.52 10.40 14.87
N ALA A 61 3.97 11.17 15.82
CA ALA A 61 3.64 10.65 17.14
C ALA A 61 2.53 9.58 17.08
N GLU A 62 1.55 9.73 16.18
CA GLU A 62 0.48 8.74 15.99
C GLU A 62 1.03 7.41 15.42
N VAL A 63 2.01 7.47 14.52
CA VAL A 63 2.70 6.25 14.05
C VAL A 63 3.38 5.55 15.23
N ARG A 64 4.14 6.29 16.05
CA ARG A 64 4.80 5.73 17.23
C ARG A 64 3.79 5.10 18.18
N ALA A 65 2.71 5.83 18.51
CA ALA A 65 1.67 5.36 19.41
C ALA A 65 0.99 4.08 18.89
N GLY A 66 0.70 3.99 17.60
CA GLY A 66 0.13 2.80 16.99
C GLY A 66 1.04 1.57 17.11
N ILE A 67 2.34 1.76 16.90
CA ILE A 67 3.33 0.68 17.07
C ILE A 67 3.48 0.30 18.55
N GLU A 68 3.44 1.28 19.45
CA GLU A 68 3.50 1.07 20.88
C GLU A 68 2.29 0.27 21.41
N ALA A 69 1.12 0.53 20.84
CA ALA A 69 -0.13 -0.19 21.07
C ALA A 69 -0.16 -1.61 20.45
N GLY A 70 0.79 -1.96 19.59
CA GLY A 70 0.93 -3.33 19.06
C GLY A 70 0.69 -3.48 17.56
N ALA A 71 0.55 -2.39 16.79
CA ALA A 71 0.52 -2.49 15.34
C ALA A 71 1.82 -3.12 14.84
N LEU A 72 1.72 -4.01 13.84
CA LEU A 72 2.88 -4.73 13.29
C LEU A 72 3.83 -3.82 12.52
N GLY A 73 3.40 -2.63 12.11
CA GLY A 73 4.16 -1.82 11.19
C GLY A 73 3.42 -0.60 10.68
N PHE A 74 4.06 0.07 9.74
CA PHE A 74 3.55 1.21 8.99
C PHE A 74 3.38 0.80 7.53
N THR A 75 2.22 1.08 6.94
CA THR A 75 1.90 0.74 5.55
C THR A 75 1.57 1.96 4.71
N THR A 76 2.13 2.02 3.50
CA THR A 76 1.91 3.10 2.54
C THR A 76 1.69 2.57 1.11
N SER A 77 1.12 3.41 0.26
CA SER A 77 0.80 3.10 -1.12
C SER A 77 1.20 4.23 -2.06
N ARG A 78 2.00 3.89 -3.06
CA ARG A 78 2.45 4.74 -4.16
C ARG A 78 2.04 4.18 -5.52
N THR A 79 0.83 3.64 -5.61
CA THR A 79 0.30 3.06 -6.85
C THR A 79 -0.89 3.82 -7.40
N TYR A 80 -0.97 3.94 -8.72
CA TYR A 80 -2.14 4.50 -9.42
C TYR A 80 -3.41 3.63 -9.32
N VAL A 81 -3.25 2.34 -8.98
CA VAL A 81 -4.34 1.37 -8.89
C VAL A 81 -5.23 1.64 -7.68
N HIS A 82 -4.66 2.19 -6.60
CA HIS A 82 -5.41 2.53 -5.41
C HIS A 82 -6.15 3.86 -5.58
N ARG A 83 -7.46 3.82 -5.40
CA ARG A 83 -8.37 4.95 -5.61
C ARG A 83 -9.35 5.10 -4.46
N THR A 84 -9.82 6.32 -4.27
CA THR A 84 -10.96 6.61 -3.37
C THR A 84 -12.23 5.96 -3.91
N ARG A 85 -13.31 5.97 -3.12
CA ARG A 85 -14.65 5.52 -3.55
C ARG A 85 -15.08 6.20 -4.85
N ASP A 86 -14.77 7.48 -5.00
CA ASP A 86 -15.19 8.30 -6.14
C ASP A 86 -14.20 8.21 -7.32
N GLY A 87 -13.22 7.29 -7.24
CA GLY A 87 -12.27 7.00 -8.31
C GLY A 87 -11.05 7.92 -8.38
N ALA A 88 -10.90 8.86 -7.45
CA ALA A 88 -9.74 9.76 -7.41
C ALA A 88 -8.48 9.01 -6.94
N PRO A 89 -7.27 9.38 -7.41
CA PRO A 89 -6.02 8.87 -6.86
C PRO A 89 -5.92 9.13 -5.35
N LEU A 90 -5.29 8.22 -4.60
CA LEU A 90 -5.01 8.46 -3.18
C LEU A 90 -3.94 9.56 -3.02
N GLY A 91 -4.12 10.45 -2.05
CA GLY A 91 -3.14 11.49 -1.71
C GLY A 91 -1.73 10.97 -1.43
N THR A 92 -1.62 9.77 -0.88
CA THR A 92 -0.34 9.10 -0.57
C THR A 92 0.47 8.69 -1.80
N ARG A 93 -0.15 8.70 -2.99
CA ARG A 93 0.50 8.22 -4.22
C ARG A 93 1.79 8.97 -4.54
N THR A 94 1.79 10.28 -4.29
CA THR A 94 2.89 11.21 -4.59
C THR A 94 3.62 11.71 -3.35
N SER A 95 3.40 11.09 -2.19
CA SER A 95 4.05 11.47 -0.92
C SER A 95 5.57 11.61 -1.06
N SER A 96 6.16 12.64 -0.47
CA SER A 96 7.59 12.89 -0.63
C SER A 96 8.43 11.85 0.14
N PHE A 97 9.73 11.78 -0.18
CA PHE A 97 10.67 11.04 0.65
C PHE A 97 10.65 11.55 2.10
N ASP A 98 10.60 12.87 2.30
CA ASP A 98 10.60 13.48 3.63
C ASP A 98 9.39 13.06 4.47
N GLU A 99 8.20 13.00 3.86
CA GLU A 99 6.99 12.49 4.51
C GLU A 99 7.17 11.04 4.92
N LEU A 100 7.61 10.18 4.00
CA LEU A 100 7.79 8.76 4.28
C LEU A 100 8.90 8.49 5.29
N ALA A 101 10.00 9.23 5.23
CA ALA A 101 11.13 9.13 6.15
C ALA A 101 10.73 9.60 7.55
N ALA A 102 9.93 10.66 7.68
CA ALA A 102 9.41 11.11 8.97
C ALA A 102 8.52 10.04 9.63
N LEU A 103 7.56 9.48 8.87
CA LEU A 103 6.62 8.50 9.42
C LEU A 103 7.27 7.14 9.68
N ALA A 104 8.06 6.62 8.73
CA ALA A 104 8.79 5.38 8.91
C ALA A 104 9.90 5.52 9.96
N GLY A 105 10.52 6.70 10.07
CA GLY A 105 11.47 7.06 11.12
C GLY A 105 10.84 6.98 12.50
N ALA A 106 9.66 7.57 12.69
CA ALA A 106 8.93 7.49 13.96
C ALA A 106 8.57 6.05 14.36
N MET A 107 8.24 5.18 13.38
CA MET A 107 8.14 3.74 13.62
C MET A 107 9.51 3.15 14.03
N GLY A 108 10.57 3.46 13.30
CA GLY A 108 11.92 2.95 13.53
C GLY A 108 12.47 3.26 14.92
N GLU A 109 12.18 4.44 15.46
CA GLU A 109 12.57 4.84 16.82
C GLU A 109 12.04 3.92 17.93
N THR A 110 10.96 3.18 17.67
CA THR A 110 10.43 2.19 18.62
C THR A 110 11.27 0.90 18.67
N GLY A 111 12.18 0.69 17.70
CA GLY A 111 12.97 -0.53 17.53
C GLY A 111 12.16 -1.73 17.01
N ARG A 112 10.86 -1.55 16.71
CA ARG A 112 9.92 -2.58 16.26
C ARG A 112 9.19 -2.14 15.00
N GLY A 113 8.42 -3.05 14.41
CA GLY A 113 7.63 -2.80 13.22
C GLY A 113 8.29 -3.22 11.90
N VAL A 114 7.46 -3.40 10.87
CA VAL A 114 7.81 -3.61 9.46
C VAL A 114 7.25 -2.46 8.60
N ILE A 115 7.99 -2.04 7.59
CA ILE A 115 7.47 -1.13 6.56
C ILE A 115 6.81 -1.98 5.49
N GLN A 116 5.53 -1.74 5.21
CA GLN A 116 4.86 -2.33 4.06
C GLN A 116 4.60 -1.27 2.99
N LEU A 117 5.00 -1.55 1.76
CA LEU A 117 4.93 -0.56 0.68
C LEU A 117 4.48 -1.22 -0.63
N ILE A 118 3.59 -0.55 -1.35
CA ILE A 118 3.36 -0.81 -2.76
C ILE A 118 3.76 0.43 -3.57
N SER A 119 4.46 0.21 -4.67
CA SER A 119 4.93 1.25 -5.59
C SER A 119 4.69 0.79 -7.02
N ASP A 120 4.50 1.72 -7.95
CA ASP A 120 4.40 1.42 -9.37
C ASP A 120 5.74 0.97 -9.99
N ALA A 121 6.84 0.91 -9.23
CA ALA A 121 8.15 0.42 -9.70
C ALA A 121 8.08 -0.94 -10.41
N TYR A 122 7.20 -1.86 -9.96
CA TYR A 122 7.06 -3.18 -10.61
C TYR A 122 6.24 -3.15 -11.92
N GLN A 123 5.54 -2.06 -12.22
CA GLN A 123 4.65 -1.93 -13.38
C GLN A 123 4.92 -0.72 -14.26
N SER A 124 5.90 0.11 -13.89
CA SER A 124 6.27 1.28 -14.69
C SER A 124 7.24 0.91 -15.82
N PRO A 125 6.97 1.33 -17.07
CA PRO A 125 7.94 1.23 -18.15
C PRO A 125 9.06 2.28 -18.01
N ASP A 126 8.84 3.33 -17.22
CA ASP A 126 9.83 4.37 -16.96
C ASP A 126 10.92 3.84 -16.01
N ARG A 127 12.12 3.68 -16.56
CA ARG A 127 13.29 3.17 -15.84
C ARG A 127 13.85 4.17 -14.84
N GLU A 128 13.74 5.47 -15.09
CA GLU A 128 14.20 6.50 -14.17
C GLU A 128 13.31 6.55 -12.94
N TYR A 129 11.98 6.56 -13.15
CA TYR A 129 11.01 6.43 -12.07
C TYR A 129 11.22 5.15 -11.25
N THR A 130 11.41 4.02 -11.92
CA THR A 130 11.63 2.72 -11.26
C THR A 130 12.87 2.76 -10.37
N ALA A 131 13.99 3.27 -10.89
CA ALA A 131 15.23 3.42 -10.12
C ALA A 131 15.05 4.37 -8.92
N ALA A 132 14.33 5.48 -9.08
CA ALA A 132 14.05 6.42 -8.01
C ALA A 132 13.21 5.79 -6.88
N GLU A 133 12.18 5.02 -7.22
CA GLU A 133 11.35 4.32 -6.22
C GLU A 133 12.14 3.21 -5.50
N MET A 134 13.02 2.50 -6.21
CA MET A 134 13.93 1.51 -5.60
C MET A 134 14.89 2.19 -4.62
N GLN A 135 15.51 3.31 -5.01
CA GLN A 135 16.37 4.10 -4.12
C GLN A 135 15.60 4.64 -2.91
N LEU A 136 14.37 5.11 -3.10
CA LEU A 136 13.50 5.54 -2.01
C LEU A 136 13.26 4.42 -1.00
N MET A 137 12.89 3.22 -1.47
CA MET A 137 12.65 2.07 -0.59
C MET A 137 13.92 1.65 0.16
N ARG A 138 15.08 1.64 -0.51
CA ARG A 138 16.37 1.36 0.12
C ARG A 138 16.70 2.39 1.20
N ALA A 139 16.56 3.68 0.89
CA ALA A 139 16.85 4.76 1.83
C ALA A 139 15.96 4.72 3.07
N LEU A 140 14.69 4.30 2.94
CA LEU A 140 13.80 4.07 4.09
C LEU A 140 14.35 2.97 5.02
N VAL A 141 14.85 1.87 4.47
CA VAL A 141 15.42 0.78 5.26
C VAL A 141 16.73 1.19 5.92
N GLU A 142 17.61 1.87 5.18
CA GLU A 142 18.88 2.41 5.71
C GLU A 142 18.64 3.41 6.85
N THR A 143 17.66 4.30 6.69
CA THR A 143 17.34 5.33 7.70
C THR A 143 16.71 4.73 8.96
N THR A 144 15.82 3.75 8.79
CA THR A 144 15.03 3.21 9.92
C THR A 144 15.66 1.99 10.58
N GLY A 145 16.53 1.26 9.88
CA GLY A 145 17.02 -0.05 10.30
C GLY A 145 15.91 -1.11 10.42
N ARG A 146 14.70 -0.86 9.90
CA ARG A 146 13.55 -1.75 10.03
C ARG A 146 13.31 -2.56 8.75
N PRO A 147 12.78 -3.79 8.86
CA PRO A 147 12.43 -4.59 7.69
C PRO A 147 11.44 -3.90 6.77
N LEU A 148 11.58 -4.10 5.45
CA LEU A 148 10.63 -3.63 4.44
C LEU A 148 10.11 -4.81 3.62
N SER A 149 8.79 -4.88 3.48
CA SER A 149 8.06 -5.83 2.62
C SER A 149 7.36 -5.05 1.51
N MET A 150 7.78 -5.25 0.26
CA MET A 150 7.17 -4.59 -0.89
C MET A 150 6.28 -5.52 -1.69
N THR A 151 5.09 -5.05 -2.08
CA THR A 151 4.24 -5.83 -2.99
C THR A 151 4.80 -5.81 -4.41
N VAL A 152 4.93 -6.99 -5.02
CA VAL A 152 5.35 -7.16 -6.43
C VAL A 152 4.35 -8.07 -7.14
N GLN A 153 3.97 -7.69 -8.35
CA GLN A 153 3.16 -8.51 -9.24
C GLN A 153 3.83 -8.66 -10.59
N GLN A 154 3.29 -9.54 -11.43
CA GLN A 154 3.70 -9.71 -12.81
C GLN A 154 2.67 -9.01 -13.73
N PRO A 155 2.94 -7.76 -14.17
CA PRO A 155 2.09 -7.08 -15.13
C PRO A 155 2.33 -7.65 -16.53
N GLU A 156 1.27 -7.70 -17.35
CA GLU A 156 1.36 -8.21 -18.73
C GLU A 156 2.36 -7.43 -19.60
N PRO A 157 2.41 -6.07 -19.58
CA PRO A 157 3.33 -5.32 -20.43
C PRO A 157 4.81 -5.47 -20.03
N LEU A 158 5.10 -5.93 -18.80
CA LEU A 158 6.46 -6.07 -18.26
C LEU A 158 6.62 -7.43 -17.55
N PRO A 159 6.57 -8.54 -18.30
CA PRO A 159 6.43 -9.89 -17.74
C PRO A 159 7.63 -10.34 -16.90
N ASP A 160 8.80 -9.73 -17.10
CA ASP A 160 10.04 -10.04 -16.36
C ASP A 160 10.39 -9.03 -15.27
N ARG A 161 9.60 -7.94 -15.09
CA ARG A 161 9.95 -6.88 -14.12
C ARG A 161 10.03 -7.40 -12.69
N TRP A 162 9.19 -8.37 -12.32
CA TRP A 162 9.24 -8.97 -10.99
C TRP A 162 10.59 -9.63 -10.70
N ARG A 163 11.28 -10.18 -11.71
CA ARG A 163 12.62 -10.77 -11.58
C ARG A 163 13.67 -9.69 -11.34
N GLU A 164 13.57 -8.57 -12.04
CA GLU A 164 14.44 -7.41 -11.83
C GLU A 164 14.28 -6.85 -10.41
N MET A 165 13.02 -6.73 -9.93
CA MET A 165 12.74 -6.31 -8.56
C MET A 165 13.30 -7.30 -7.53
N ALA A 166 13.17 -8.61 -7.77
CA ALA A 166 13.72 -9.64 -6.89
C ALA A 166 15.26 -9.61 -6.84
N ALA A 167 15.92 -9.49 -8.00
CA ALA A 167 17.38 -9.40 -8.08
C ALA A 167 17.92 -8.18 -7.32
N TRP A 168 17.26 -7.04 -7.44
CA TRP A 168 17.62 -5.85 -6.66
C TRP A 168 17.40 -6.03 -5.15
N VAL A 169 16.33 -6.72 -4.74
CA VAL A 169 16.14 -7.06 -3.33
C VAL A 169 17.25 -7.99 -2.85
N ASP A 170 17.67 -8.97 -3.66
CA ASP A 170 18.81 -9.85 -3.33
C ASP A 170 20.11 -9.05 -3.14
N GLU A 171 20.37 -8.03 -3.97
CA GLU A 171 21.50 -7.11 -3.78
C GLU A 171 21.40 -6.33 -2.46
N CYS A 172 20.22 -5.83 -2.11
CA CYS A 172 20.00 -5.12 -0.84
C CYS A 172 20.20 -6.05 0.36
N VAL A 173 19.69 -7.29 0.28
CA VAL A 173 19.88 -8.32 1.31
C VAL A 173 21.36 -8.71 1.46
N ALA A 174 22.08 -8.85 0.35
CA ALA A 174 23.53 -9.08 0.37
C ALA A 174 24.31 -7.92 1.01
N ALA A 175 23.78 -6.69 0.91
CA ALA A 175 24.28 -5.52 1.62
C ALA A 175 23.82 -5.42 3.09
N GLY A 176 23.09 -6.41 3.61
CA GLY A 176 22.63 -6.48 4.99
C GLY A 176 21.30 -5.76 5.26
N LEU A 177 20.58 -5.31 4.23
CA LEU A 177 19.30 -4.63 4.38
C LEU A 177 18.14 -5.64 4.44
N PRO A 178 17.28 -5.62 5.48
CA PRO A 178 16.19 -6.59 5.65
C PRO A 178 15.00 -6.31 4.72
N MET A 179 15.17 -6.56 3.42
CA MET A 179 14.16 -6.30 2.39
C MET A 179 13.56 -7.61 1.85
N LYS A 180 12.26 -7.57 1.52
CA LYS A 180 11.55 -8.71 0.93
C LYS A 180 10.58 -8.24 -0.15
N THR A 181 10.52 -8.98 -1.25
CA THR A 181 9.37 -8.94 -2.17
C THR A 181 8.24 -9.81 -1.61
N GLN A 182 7.02 -9.30 -1.65
CA GLN A 182 5.78 -9.98 -1.29
C GLN A 182 4.96 -10.19 -2.54
N VAL A 183 4.67 -11.46 -2.84
CA VAL A 183 3.81 -11.87 -3.94
C VAL A 183 2.49 -12.39 -3.39
N ALA A 184 1.41 -12.23 -4.14
CA ALA A 184 0.11 -12.77 -3.74
C ALA A 184 0.12 -14.30 -3.84
N ALA A 185 -0.42 -14.98 -2.83
CA ALA A 185 -0.58 -16.44 -2.84
C ALA A 185 -1.65 -16.92 -3.85
N ARG A 186 -2.46 -15.98 -4.36
CA ARG A 186 -3.48 -16.19 -5.40
C ARG A 186 -3.60 -14.94 -6.27
N PRO A 187 -4.10 -15.05 -7.51
CA PRO A 187 -4.42 -13.89 -8.35
C PRO A 187 -5.44 -12.96 -7.69
N ILE A 188 -5.41 -11.68 -8.07
CA ILE A 188 -6.44 -10.71 -7.70
C ILE A 188 -7.75 -11.12 -8.37
N GLY A 189 -8.81 -11.28 -7.56
CA GLY A 189 -10.17 -11.44 -8.06
C GLY A 189 -10.87 -10.09 -8.16
N ILE A 190 -11.54 -9.84 -9.28
CA ILE A 190 -12.36 -8.64 -9.49
C ILE A 190 -13.82 -9.08 -9.61
N LEU A 191 -14.73 -8.36 -8.95
CA LEU A 191 -16.16 -8.55 -9.14
C LEU A 191 -16.58 -7.77 -10.38
N GLU A 192 -16.93 -8.50 -11.42
CA GLU A 192 -17.40 -7.95 -12.68
C GLU A 192 -18.93 -8.06 -12.77
N GLY A 193 -19.56 -7.11 -13.45
CA GLY A 193 -21.00 -7.12 -13.61
C GLY A 193 -21.50 -5.96 -14.47
N LEU A 194 -22.76 -6.05 -14.88
CA LEU A 194 -23.39 -5.04 -15.75
C LEU A 194 -23.38 -3.64 -15.12
N THR A 195 -23.63 -3.56 -13.81
CA THR A 195 -23.61 -2.31 -13.02
C THR A 195 -22.35 -2.13 -12.20
N ALA A 196 -21.38 -3.04 -12.29
CA ALA A 196 -20.13 -2.93 -11.56
C ALA A 196 -19.19 -1.92 -12.24
N THR A 197 -18.27 -1.35 -11.46
CA THR A 197 -17.23 -0.45 -11.98
C THR A 197 -16.33 -1.13 -13.01
N VAL A 198 -16.18 -2.46 -12.93
CA VAL A 198 -15.50 -3.28 -13.92
C VAL A 198 -16.55 -4.13 -14.66
N ASN A 199 -16.61 -3.96 -15.98
CA ASN A 199 -17.55 -4.66 -16.84
C ASN A 199 -16.77 -5.35 -17.98
N PRO A 200 -17.01 -6.64 -18.27
CA PRO A 200 -16.27 -7.39 -19.29
C PRO A 200 -16.46 -6.83 -20.71
N LEU A 201 -17.56 -6.10 -20.95
CA LEU A 201 -17.89 -5.49 -22.23
C LEU A 201 -17.34 -4.07 -22.39
N VAL A 202 -16.58 -3.54 -21.42
CA VAL A 202 -16.08 -2.14 -21.46
C VAL A 202 -15.22 -1.84 -22.69
N LEU A 203 -14.60 -2.86 -23.28
CA LEU A 203 -13.80 -2.76 -24.51
C LEU A 203 -14.65 -2.92 -25.79
N CYS A 204 -15.93 -3.29 -25.69
CA CYS A 204 -16.83 -3.46 -26.82
C CYS A 204 -17.45 -2.09 -27.21
N PRO A 205 -17.27 -1.61 -28.45
CA PRO A 205 -17.81 -0.32 -28.88
C PRO A 205 -19.33 -0.18 -28.66
N SER A 206 -20.10 -1.22 -28.96
CA SER A 206 -21.56 -1.22 -28.76
C SER A 206 -21.97 -1.07 -27.30
N PHE A 207 -21.18 -1.62 -26.36
CA PHE A 207 -21.46 -1.46 -24.94
C PHE A 207 -21.07 -0.06 -24.45
N GLN A 208 -19.98 0.51 -24.98
CA GLN A 208 -19.57 1.89 -24.64
C GLN A 208 -20.68 2.90 -24.94
N GLU A 209 -21.42 2.72 -26.04
CA GLU A 209 -22.58 3.56 -26.42
C GLU A 209 -23.69 3.57 -25.37
N VAL A 210 -23.94 2.43 -24.72
CA VAL A 210 -25.02 2.26 -23.73
C VAL A 210 -24.54 2.26 -22.27
N SER A 211 -23.22 2.25 -22.03
CA SER A 211 -22.61 2.03 -20.69
C SER A 211 -22.99 3.05 -19.62
N ARG A 212 -23.55 4.21 -20.01
CA ARG A 212 -24.00 5.28 -19.09
C ARG A 212 -25.50 5.27 -18.83
N LEU A 213 -26.26 4.40 -19.51
CA LEU A 213 -27.70 4.27 -19.31
C LEU A 213 -27.99 3.59 -17.96
N PRO A 214 -29.12 3.90 -17.31
CA PRO A 214 -29.55 3.17 -16.12
C PRO A 214 -29.84 1.71 -16.49
N LEU A 215 -29.68 0.80 -15.52
CA LEU A 215 -29.81 -0.66 -15.76
C LEU A 215 -31.09 -1.09 -16.53
N PRO A 216 -32.27 -0.49 -16.35
CA PRO A 216 -33.47 -0.86 -17.12
C PRO A 216 -33.39 -0.53 -18.62
N GLU A 217 -32.44 0.29 -19.04
CA GLU A 217 -32.24 0.78 -20.42
C GLU A 217 -30.96 0.22 -21.08
N LEU A 218 -30.16 -0.56 -20.33
CA LEU A 218 -29.03 -1.35 -20.84
C LEU A 218 -29.52 -2.62 -21.55
#